data_AF-A0AAW1N1B7-F1
#
_entry.id   AF-A0AAW1N1B7-F1
#
_cell.length_a   1.000
_cell.length_b   1.000
_cell.length_c   1.000
_cell.angle_alpha   90.00
_cell.angle_beta   90.00
_cell.angle_gamma   90.00
#
_symmetry.space_group_name_H-M   'P 1'
#
loop_
_entity.id
_entity.type
_entity.pdbx_description
1 polymer ?
#
loop_
_entity_poly.entity_id
_entity_poly.type
_entity_poly.pdbx_seq_one_letter_code
_entity_poly.pdbx_strand_id
1 'polypeptide(L)'
;MITGVHKAIPFLAASPDRVIIDENGCVEIKCPYRARDMTVLEATQKGVMKFLSINEGNLQLKHNDNYMYQIQGQLNVADKDFCYFVVWTKKDMWYQKIFKNESMWQKMTQKLKSFYMKALLPEILDSRKLRDREKKRSFFGTGLDM
;
A
#
# COMPACT_ATOMS: atom_id res chain seq x y z
N MET A 1 11.88 -5.10 -5.02
CA MET A 1 11.96 -6.56 -5.20
C MET A 1 10.78 -7.14 -4.46
N ILE A 2 9.84 -7.83 -5.11
CA ILE A 2 8.68 -8.42 -4.41
C ILE A 2 9.19 -9.52 -3.49
N THR A 3 8.88 -9.48 -2.20
CA THR A 3 9.35 -10.47 -1.23
C THR A 3 8.35 -11.61 -1.00
N GLY A 4 7.09 -11.50 -1.48
CA GLY A 4 6.12 -12.58 -1.37
C GLY A 4 4.84 -12.39 -2.19
N VAL A 5 4.27 -13.51 -2.61
CA VAL A 5 2.93 -13.64 -3.21
C VAL A 5 2.06 -14.45 -2.27
N HIS A 6 0.80 -14.06 -2.10
CA HIS A 6 -0.11 -14.72 -1.17
C HIS A 6 -0.43 -16.14 -1.64
N LYS A 7 -0.17 -17.15 -0.79
CA LYS A 7 -0.28 -18.59 -1.13
C LYS A 7 -1.62 -18.97 -1.76
N ALA A 8 -2.74 -18.48 -1.21
CA ALA A 8 -4.09 -18.81 -1.70
C ALA A 8 -4.70 -17.77 -2.65
N ILE A 9 -4.06 -16.60 -2.85
CA ILE A 9 -4.60 -15.49 -3.66
C ILE A 9 -3.47 -14.95 -4.53
N PRO A 10 -3.13 -15.64 -5.63
CA PRO A 10 -1.85 -15.49 -6.32
C PRO A 10 -1.65 -14.13 -7.01
N PHE A 11 -2.70 -13.32 -7.13
CA PHE A 11 -2.62 -11.96 -7.66
C PHE A 11 -2.37 -10.89 -6.59
N LEU A 12 -2.22 -11.27 -5.32
CA LEU A 12 -1.83 -10.36 -4.24
C LEU A 12 -0.35 -10.59 -3.88
N ALA A 13 0.42 -9.51 -3.91
CA ALA A 13 1.85 -9.51 -3.63
C ALA A 13 2.20 -8.34 -2.70
N ALA A 14 3.26 -8.51 -1.92
CA ALA A 14 3.76 -7.48 -1.01
C ALA A 14 5.28 -7.52 -0.91
N SER A 15 5.85 -6.39 -0.49
CA SER A 15 7.27 -6.20 -0.28
C SER A 15 7.48 -5.32 0.94
N PRO A 16 7.52 -5.87 2.16
CA PRO A 16 7.95 -5.12 3.33
C PRO A 16 9.38 -4.59 3.11
N ASP A 17 9.71 -3.46 3.72
CA ASP A 17 11.06 -2.90 3.63
C ASP A 17 12.12 -3.85 4.23
N ARG A 18 11.75 -4.57 5.30
CA ARG A 18 12.59 -5.62 5.89
C ARG A 18 11.76 -6.72 6.54
N VAL A 19 12.25 -7.97 6.46
CA VAL A 19 11.76 -9.09 7.28
C VAL A 19 12.72 -9.31 8.46
N ILE A 20 12.16 -9.58 9.64
CA ILE A 20 12.95 -9.91 10.84
C ILE A 20 13.29 -11.40 10.77
N ILE A 21 14.56 -11.76 11.00
CA ILE A 21 15.04 -13.14 10.84
C ILE A 21 14.54 -14.01 12.00
N ASP A 22 14.68 -13.51 13.23
CA ASP A 22 14.45 -14.30 14.45
C ASP A 22 13.02 -14.13 15.02
N GLU A 23 12.16 -13.37 14.35
CA GLU A 23 10.77 -13.16 14.75
C GLU A 23 9.84 -13.25 13.55
N ASN A 24 8.59 -13.65 13.76
CA ASN A 24 7.57 -13.66 12.71
C ASN A 24 7.02 -12.24 12.43
N GLY A 25 7.91 -11.31 12.11
CA GLY A 25 7.57 -9.91 11.89
C GLY A 25 8.32 -9.27 10.73
N CYS A 26 7.91 -8.04 10.40
CA CYS A 26 8.55 -7.21 9.40
C CYS A 26 8.68 -5.75 9.87
N VAL A 27 9.34 -4.93 9.05
CA VAL A 27 9.52 -3.50 9.26
C VAL A 27 9.04 -2.75 8.02
N GLU A 28 8.36 -1.63 8.25
CA GLU A 28 7.97 -0.65 7.24
C GLU A 28 8.45 0.72 7.70
N ILE A 29 9.29 1.39 6.90
CA ILE A 29 9.96 2.64 7.23
C ILE A 29 9.40 3.76 6.35
N LYS A 30 9.03 4.88 6.98
CA LYS A 30 8.62 6.11 6.28
C LYS A 30 9.50 7.28 6.67
N CYS A 31 10.00 7.98 5.65
CA CYS A 31 10.83 9.17 5.78
C CYS A 31 10.13 10.37 5.11
N PRO A 32 9.13 11.00 5.75
CA PRO A 32 8.34 12.06 5.12
C PRO A 32 9.17 13.32 4.87
N TYR A 33 9.53 13.58 3.60
CA TYR A 33 10.41 14.68 3.19
C TYR A 33 9.96 16.07 3.65
N ARG A 34 8.65 16.31 3.74
CA ARG A 34 8.07 17.60 4.19
C ARG A 34 8.25 17.84 5.69
N ALA A 35 8.44 16.78 6.47
CA ALA A 35 8.62 16.82 7.92
C ALA A 35 10.08 16.53 8.34
N ARG A 36 11.01 16.39 7.37
CA ARG A 36 12.38 15.89 7.62
C ARG A 36 13.18 16.67 8.67
N ASP A 37 12.90 17.97 8.84
CA ASP A 37 13.63 18.87 9.73
C ASP A 37 12.83 19.22 11.00
N MET A 38 11.71 18.51 11.25
CA MET A 38 10.86 18.60 12.45
C MET A 38 10.92 17.29 13.24
N THR A 39 10.60 17.32 14.53
CA THR A 39 10.32 16.07 15.25
C THR A 39 9.03 15.42 14.72
N VAL A 40 8.86 14.11 14.90
CA VAL A 40 7.63 13.41 14.50
C VAL A 40 6.42 14.06 15.19
N LEU A 41 6.53 14.35 16.48
CA LEU A 41 5.47 14.98 17.26
C LEU A 41 5.09 16.37 16.72
N GLU A 42 6.08 17.24 16.48
CA GLU A 42 5.85 18.58 15.92
C GLU A 42 5.17 18.52 14.55
N ALA A 43 5.64 17.61 13.69
CA ALA A 43 5.09 17.43 12.35
C ALA A 43 3.64 16.95 12.38
N THR A 44 3.29 16.10 13.35
CA THR A 44 1.90 15.66 13.57
C THR A 44 1.04 16.81 14.10
N GLN A 45 1.50 17.54 15.12
CA GLN A 45 0.77 18.69 15.70
C GLN A 45 0.50 19.80 14.67
N LYS A 46 1.48 20.09 13.81
CA LYS A 46 1.36 21.08 12.71
C LYS A 46 0.56 20.58 11.51
N GLY A 47 0.06 19.35 11.53
CA GLY A 47 -0.71 18.75 10.43
C GLY A 47 0.11 18.48 9.16
N VAL A 48 1.45 18.53 9.24
CA VAL A 48 2.35 18.16 8.14
C VAL A 48 2.32 16.64 7.95
N MET A 49 2.32 15.89 9.05
CA MET A 49 2.25 14.44 9.08
C MET A 49 0.81 13.98 9.37
N LYS A 50 0.00 13.85 8.33
CA LYS A 50 -1.45 13.60 8.46
C LYS A 50 -1.82 12.16 8.81
N PHE A 51 -0.90 11.21 8.67
CA PHE A 51 -1.15 9.79 8.91
C PHE A 51 -1.05 9.40 10.40
N LEU A 52 -0.39 10.22 11.22
CA LEU A 52 -0.37 10.04 12.67
C LEU A 52 -1.46 10.87 13.35
N SER A 53 -1.90 10.41 14.51
CA SER A 53 -2.75 11.13 15.46
C SER A 53 -2.13 11.07 16.85
N ILE A 54 -2.47 12.04 17.69
CA ILE A 54 -2.09 12.07 19.11
C ILE A 54 -3.35 11.74 19.89
N ASN A 55 -3.30 10.68 20.70
CA ASN A 55 -4.38 10.28 21.60
C ASN A 55 -3.80 10.16 23.01
N GLU A 56 -4.37 10.91 23.98
CA GLU A 56 -3.88 10.93 25.37
C GLU A 56 -2.36 11.18 25.48
N GLY A 57 -1.83 12.06 24.63
CA GLY A 57 -0.40 12.39 24.57
C GLY A 57 0.46 11.38 23.79
N ASN A 58 -0.10 10.25 23.34
CA ASN A 58 0.62 9.22 22.61
C ASN A 58 0.40 9.32 21.10
N LEU A 59 1.50 9.29 20.33
CA LEU A 59 1.45 9.16 18.88
C LEU A 59 0.97 7.77 18.50
N GLN A 60 0.11 7.70 17.48
CA GLN A 60 -0.37 6.45 16.90
C GLN A 60 -0.66 6.63 15.40
N LEU A 61 -0.43 5.60 14.60
CA LEU A 61 -0.91 5.54 13.23
C LEU A 61 -2.44 5.50 13.23
N LYS A 62 -3.06 6.36 12.42
CA LYS A 62 -4.52 6.38 12.28
C LYS A 62 -5.01 5.06 11.70
N HIS A 63 -6.04 4.49 12.32
CA HIS A 63 -6.60 3.20 11.90
C HIS A 63 -7.16 3.22 10.46
N ASN A 64 -7.63 4.37 9.98
CA ASN A 64 -8.19 4.57 8.65
C ASN A 64 -7.19 5.19 7.64
N ASP A 65 -5.89 5.11 7.91
CA ASP A 65 -4.86 5.63 7.00
C ASP A 65 -4.37 4.58 5.99
N ASN A 66 -3.89 5.06 4.84
CA ASN A 66 -3.33 4.23 3.77
C ASN A 66 -2.19 3.33 4.27
N TYR A 67 -1.34 3.81 5.18
CA TYR A 67 -0.26 2.98 5.71
C TYR A 67 -0.79 1.85 6.61
N MET A 68 -1.90 2.05 7.31
CA MET A 68 -2.53 0.97 8.08
C MET A 68 -3.02 -0.13 7.12
N TYR A 69 -3.68 0.24 6.02
CA TYR A 69 -4.07 -0.72 4.98
C TYR A 69 -2.87 -1.41 4.32
N GLN A 70 -1.79 -0.68 4.03
CA GLN A 70 -0.57 -1.25 3.46
C GLN A 70 0.03 -2.31 4.39
N ILE A 71 0.15 -2.00 5.69
CA ILE A 71 0.70 -2.89 6.71
C ILE A 71 -0.19 -4.12 6.89
N GLN A 72 -1.51 -3.96 6.99
CA GLN A 72 -2.40 -5.12 7.09
C GLN A 72 -2.32 -6.00 5.84
N GLY A 73 -2.19 -5.40 4.66
CA GLY A 73 -1.99 -6.13 3.41
C GLY A 73 -0.70 -6.95 3.43
N GLN A 74 0.43 -6.32 3.78
CA GLN A 74 1.72 -7.02 3.77
C GLN A 74 1.82 -8.13 4.82
N LEU A 75 1.24 -7.95 6.01
CA LEU A 75 1.23 -8.98 7.06
C LEU A 75 0.49 -10.24 6.61
N ASN A 76 -0.60 -10.09 5.87
CA ASN A 76 -1.35 -11.23 5.34
C ASN A 76 -0.68 -11.86 4.13
N VAL A 77 -0.13 -11.06 3.21
CA VAL A 77 0.55 -11.58 2.02
C VAL A 77 1.86 -12.29 2.36
N ALA A 78 2.67 -11.71 3.25
CA ALA A 78 3.97 -12.24 3.65
C ALA A 78 3.92 -13.21 4.85
N ASP A 79 2.71 -13.55 5.31
CA ASP A 79 2.47 -14.47 6.43
C ASP A 79 3.24 -14.09 7.71
N LYS A 80 3.10 -12.82 8.14
CA LYS A 80 3.76 -12.24 9.32
C LYS A 80 2.76 -11.82 10.38
N ASP A 81 3.12 -11.89 11.65
CA ASP A 81 2.20 -11.63 12.75
C ASP A 81 2.14 -10.14 13.15
N PHE A 82 3.24 -9.41 12.95
CA PHE A 82 3.30 -7.99 13.25
C PHE A 82 4.30 -7.24 12.36
N CYS A 83 4.16 -5.91 12.33
CA CYS A 83 5.05 -4.99 11.67
C CYS A 83 5.51 -3.92 12.66
N TYR A 84 6.80 -3.60 12.68
CA TYR A 84 7.26 -2.33 13.24
C TYR A 84 7.09 -1.26 12.17
N PHE A 85 6.13 -0.36 12.38
CA PHE A 85 5.99 0.85 11.56
C PHE A 85 6.90 1.93 12.13
N VAL A 86 7.91 2.32 11.35
CA VAL A 86 8.93 3.28 11.76
C VAL A 86 8.77 4.56 10.97
N VAL A 87 8.77 5.68 11.67
CA VAL A 87 8.80 7.01 11.08
C VAL A 87 10.11 7.66 11.48
N TRP A 88 10.91 8.03 10.48
CA TRP A 88 12.20 8.65 10.67
C TRP A 88 12.24 10.07 10.11
N THR A 89 12.79 10.99 10.90
CA THR A 89 13.15 12.35 10.50
C THR A 89 14.64 12.58 10.81
N LYS A 90 15.21 13.70 10.38
CA LYS A 90 16.57 14.06 10.80
C LYS A 90 16.65 14.49 12.26
N LYS A 91 15.52 14.75 12.91
CA LYS A 91 15.45 15.22 14.30
C LYS A 91 15.24 14.08 15.29
N ASP A 92 14.44 13.09 14.93
CA ASP A 92 14.04 11.98 15.78
C ASP A 92 13.48 10.79 14.99
N MET A 93 13.15 9.73 15.71
CA MET A 93 12.47 8.55 15.20
C MET A 93 11.36 8.17 16.16
N TRP A 94 10.23 7.72 15.59
CA TRP A 94 9.12 7.13 16.32
C TRP A 94 8.73 5.81 15.68
N TYR A 95 8.23 4.86 16.46
CA TYR A 95 7.73 3.60 15.91
C TYR A 95 6.51 3.08 16.66
N GLN A 96 5.73 2.24 15.98
CA GLN A 96 4.60 1.51 16.55
C GLN A 96 4.63 0.04 16.09
N LYS A 97 4.45 -0.90 17.02
CA LYS A 97 4.22 -2.31 16.70
C LYS A 97 2.74 -2.52 16.35
N ILE A 98 2.48 -2.98 15.14
CA ILE A 98 1.13 -3.19 14.60
C ILE A 98 0.94 -4.69 14.33
N PHE A 99 -0.07 -5.28 14.96
CA PHE A 99 -0.39 -6.70 14.78
C PHE A 99 -1.33 -6.92 13.59
N LYS A 100 -1.26 -8.12 13.02
CA LYS A 100 -2.21 -8.60 12.01
C LYS A 100 -3.65 -8.53 12.56
N ASN A 101 -4.55 -7.98 11.77
CA ASN A 101 -5.97 -7.82 12.09
C ASN A 101 -6.83 -8.52 11.03
N GLU A 102 -7.39 -9.67 11.42
CA GLU A 102 -8.17 -10.52 10.53
C GLU A 102 -9.46 -9.84 10.05
N SER A 103 -10.16 -9.10 10.92
CA SER A 103 -11.40 -8.39 10.52
C SER A 103 -11.13 -7.33 9.45
N MET A 104 -10.01 -6.62 9.56
CA MET A 104 -9.59 -5.64 8.57
C MET A 104 -9.16 -6.31 7.27
N TRP A 105 -8.42 -7.42 7.35
CA TRP A 105 -8.01 -8.21 6.19
C TRP A 105 -9.20 -8.74 5.38
N GLN A 106 -10.22 -9.29 6.03
CA GLN A 106 -11.42 -9.80 5.35
C GLN A 106 -12.12 -8.71 4.54
N LYS A 107 -12.28 -7.52 5.13
CA LYS A 107 -12.88 -6.34 4.46
C LYS A 107 -12.03 -5.86 3.27
N MET A 108 -10.70 -5.83 3.44
CA MET A 108 -9.79 -5.44 2.36
C MET A 108 -9.81 -6.45 1.22
N THR A 109 -9.69 -7.74 1.54
CA THR A 109 -9.58 -8.82 0.56
C THR A 109 -10.80 -8.92 -0.33
N GLN A 110 -12.00 -8.70 0.21
CA GLN A 110 -13.22 -8.66 -0.59
C GLN A 110 -13.15 -7.57 -1.68
N LYS A 111 -12.70 -6.37 -1.31
CA LYS A 111 -12.53 -5.24 -2.25
C LYS A 111 -11.43 -5.52 -3.27
N LEU A 112 -10.29 -6.05 -2.83
CA LEU A 112 -9.16 -6.38 -3.68
C LEU A 112 -9.51 -7.47 -4.70
N LYS A 113 -10.20 -8.54 -4.29
CA LYS A 113 -10.71 -9.59 -5.19
C LYS A 113 -11.67 -9.00 -6.24
N SER A 114 -12.60 -8.15 -5.82
CA SER A 114 -13.53 -7.50 -6.74
C SER A 114 -12.81 -6.58 -7.73
N PHE A 115 -11.82 -5.80 -7.28
CA PHE A 115 -11.01 -4.95 -8.14
C PHE A 115 -10.22 -5.77 -9.16
N TYR A 116 -9.56 -6.85 -8.71
CA TYR A 116 -8.82 -7.74 -9.58
C TYR A 116 -9.73 -8.33 -10.67
N MET A 117 -10.83 -8.97 -10.29
CA MET A 117 -11.69 -9.68 -11.23
C MET A 117 -12.47 -8.76 -12.17
N LYS A 118 -12.95 -7.61 -11.68
CA LYS A 118 -13.87 -6.75 -12.45
C LYS A 118 -13.18 -5.59 -13.18
N ALA A 119 -11.97 -5.21 -12.78
CA ALA A 119 -11.28 -4.06 -13.35
C ALA A 119 -9.90 -4.43 -13.90
N LEU A 120 -9.03 -5.01 -13.09
CA LEU A 120 -7.64 -5.23 -13.48
C LEU A 120 -7.49 -6.38 -14.50
N LEU A 121 -8.07 -7.54 -14.23
CA LEU A 121 -7.97 -8.72 -15.09
C LEU A 121 -8.52 -8.47 -16.51
N PRO A 122 -9.72 -7.85 -16.70
CA PRO A 122 -10.19 -7.50 -18.03
C PRO A 122 -9.23 -6.57 -18.78
N GLU A 123 -8.62 -5.59 -18.10
CA GLU A 123 -7.68 -4.66 -18.73
C GLU A 123 -6.34 -5.32 -19.10
N ILE A 124 -5.93 -6.36 -18.38
CA ILE A 124 -4.75 -7.18 -18.70
C ILE A 124 -5.02 -8.06 -19.93
N LEU A 125 -6.19 -8.70 -20.01
CA LEU A 125 -6.54 -9.62 -21.09
C LEU A 125 -6.91 -8.89 -22.39
N ASP A 126 -7.69 -7.82 -22.28
CA ASP A 126 -8.15 -6.98 -23.40
C ASP A 126 -8.19 -5.51 -22.97
N SER A 127 -7.07 -4.83 -23.21
CA SER A 127 -6.92 -3.42 -22.83
C SER A 127 -7.86 -2.53 -23.63
N ARG A 128 -8.64 -1.69 -22.93
CA ARG A 128 -9.45 -0.63 -23.58
C ARG A 128 -8.60 0.31 -24.44
N LYS A 129 -7.34 0.55 -24.04
CA LYS A 129 -6.41 1.37 -24.82
C LYS A 129 -6.09 0.78 -26.18
N LEU A 130 -6.05 -0.55 -26.31
CA LEU A 130 -5.83 -1.21 -27.60
C LEU A 130 -7.07 -1.08 -28.49
N ARG A 131 -8.28 -1.29 -27.95
CA ARG A 131 -9.54 -1.11 -28.67
C ARG A 131 -9.75 0.30 -29.22
N ASP A 132 -9.43 1.33 -28.45
CA ASP A 132 -9.54 2.72 -28.92
C ASP A 132 -8.48 3.07 -29.99
N ARG A 133 -7.32 2.42 -29.94
CA ARG A 133 -6.28 2.56 -30.98
C ARG A 133 -6.65 1.84 -32.27
N GLU A 134 -7.28 0.67 -32.19
CA GLU A 134 -7.81 -0.05 -33.36
C GLU A 134 -8.93 0.73 -34.04
N LYS A 135 -9.88 1.28 -33.28
CA LYS A 135 -10.94 2.15 -33.82
C LYS A 135 -10.39 3.43 -34.48
N LYS A 136 -9.30 4.00 -33.95
CA LYS A 136 -8.63 5.14 -34.59
C LYS A 136 -7.86 4.72 -35.85
N ARG A 137 -7.26 3.54 -35.88
CA ARG A 137 -6.60 3.00 -37.08
C ARG A 137 -7.58 2.67 -38.20
N SER A 138 -8.76 2.12 -37.88
CA SER A 138 -9.78 1.83 -38.88
C SER A 138 -10.39 3.10 -39.49
N PHE A 139 -10.39 4.22 -38.76
CA PHE A 139 -10.91 5.51 -39.26
C PHE A 139 -9.95 6.27 -40.19
N PHE A 140 -8.66 5.91 -40.22
CA PHE A 140 -7.64 6.52 -41.08
C PHE A 140 -7.26 5.64 -42.30
N GLY A 141 -8.01 4.57 -42.56
CA GLY A 141 -7.65 3.53 -43.55
C GLY A 141 -8.54 3.40 -44.79
N THR A 142 -9.46 4.33 -45.07
CA THR A 142 -10.29 4.31 -46.30
C THR A 142 -10.45 5.71 -46.85
N GLY A 143 -9.43 6.20 -47.56
CA GLY A 143 -9.44 7.54 -48.14
C GLY A 143 -8.31 7.72 -49.14
N LEU A 144 -8.14 6.77 -50.04
CA LEU A 144 -7.37 6.85 -51.28
C LEU A 144 -7.80 5.65 -52.13
N ASP A 145 -8.74 5.89 -53.05
CA ASP A 145 -8.69 5.43 -54.44
C ASP A 145 -9.99 5.82 -55.14
N MET A 146 -9.83 6.67 -56.17
CA MET A 146 -10.72 7.03 -57.30
C MET A 146 -12.22 7.24 -57.07
#